data_AF-A0AB36I372-F1
#
_entry.id   AF-A0AB36I372-F1
#
_cell.length_a   1.000
_cell.length_b   1.000
_cell.length_c   1.000
_cell.angle_alpha   90.00
_cell.angle_beta   90.00
_cell.angle_gamma   90.00
#
_symmetry.space_group_name_H-M   'P 1'
#
loop_
_entity.id
_entity.type
_entity.pdbx_description
1 polymer ?
#
loop_
_entity_poly.entity_id
_entity_poly.type
_entity_poly.pdbx_seq_one_letter_code
_entity_poly.pdbx_strand_id
1 'polypeptide(L)'
;MKENKPATSNSRQKWSHMNPNSTFKVSIDRITIIADYLTQKFDRIARDTFLKLPFIVESGDGFKVIDNSTELVNEGDNQLVEQVAYINVPRFQENKIRIDFNPNHSMDSEAGKWLLDFIANLESKHFTRCDIAFDIFNYEDAKNYRVWNFGQSQNLYFDRNLRLETAYFGAPSSKKQIRMYNKLIEQKEDIRMYLLTSKIGGD
;
A
#
# COMPACT_ATOMS: atom_id res chain seq x y z
N MET A 1 25.16 -44.07 -31.42
CA MET A 1 24.51 -42.75 -31.51
C MET A 1 23.53 -42.64 -30.35
N LYS A 2 23.67 -41.65 -29.46
CA LYS A 2 22.69 -41.39 -28.39
C LYS A 2 21.58 -40.52 -28.99
N GLU A 3 20.34 -40.98 -28.90
CA GLU A 3 19.16 -40.21 -29.32
C GLU A 3 19.03 -38.95 -28.45
N ASN A 4 19.16 -37.77 -29.07
CA ASN A 4 18.78 -36.50 -28.44
C ASN A 4 17.26 -36.40 -28.46
N LYS A 5 16.61 -36.74 -27.34
CA LYS A 5 15.20 -36.41 -27.13
C LYS A 5 15.07 -34.88 -26.98
N PRO A 6 14.20 -34.21 -27.74
CA PRO A 6 13.97 -32.78 -27.56
C PRO A 6 13.44 -32.51 -26.15
N ALA A 7 13.85 -31.38 -25.56
CA ALA A 7 13.36 -30.92 -24.28
C ALA A 7 11.83 -30.85 -24.30
N THR A 8 11.18 -31.36 -23.25
CA THR A 8 9.73 -31.32 -23.11
C THR A 8 9.24 -29.88 -23.06
N SER A 9 8.41 -29.50 -24.04
CA SER A 9 7.68 -28.23 -24.04
C SER A 9 6.83 -28.08 -22.77
N ASN A 10 6.92 -26.92 -22.11
CA ASN A 10 6.08 -26.55 -20.96
C ASN A 10 4.57 -26.53 -21.30
N SER A 11 4.19 -26.66 -22.57
CA SER A 11 2.78 -26.78 -22.99
C SER A 11 2.07 -28.05 -22.52
N ARG A 12 2.77 -28.98 -21.85
CA ARG A 12 2.20 -30.20 -21.24
C ARG A 12 1.98 -30.12 -19.73
N GLN A 13 2.21 -28.98 -19.10
CA GLN A 13 1.73 -28.79 -17.73
C GLN A 13 0.20 -28.70 -17.76
N LYS A 14 -0.46 -29.81 -17.44
CA LYS A 14 -1.85 -29.80 -16.96
C LYS A 14 -1.91 -28.68 -15.92
N TRP A 15 -2.85 -27.75 -16.12
CA TRP A 15 -3.23 -26.66 -15.22
C TRP A 15 -2.64 -26.86 -13.83
N SER A 16 -1.75 -25.96 -13.40
CA SER A 16 -1.29 -25.95 -12.02
C SER A 16 -2.54 -25.89 -11.14
N HIS A 17 -2.98 -27.04 -10.65
CA HIS A 17 -4.04 -27.09 -9.67
C HIS A 17 -3.51 -26.26 -8.51
N MET A 18 -4.14 -25.12 -8.26
CA MET A 18 -3.90 -24.41 -7.02
C MET A 18 -4.00 -25.45 -5.90
N ASN A 19 -3.03 -25.44 -4.99
CA ASN A 19 -3.11 -26.26 -3.80
C ASN A 19 -4.49 -25.99 -3.17
N PRO A 20 -5.30 -27.02 -2.85
CA PRO A 20 -6.63 -26.81 -2.29
C PRO A 20 -6.63 -26.00 -0.98
N ASN A 21 -5.47 -25.87 -0.33
CA ASN A 21 -5.25 -25.03 0.85
C ASN A 21 -4.79 -23.61 0.55
N SER A 22 -4.64 -23.23 -0.73
CA SER A 22 -4.33 -21.86 -1.14
C SER A 22 -5.58 -20.99 -0.99
N THR A 23 -5.43 -19.87 -0.29
CA THR A 23 -6.51 -18.89 -0.08
C THR A 23 -6.05 -17.50 -0.52
N PHE A 24 -7.03 -16.66 -0.83
CA PHE A 24 -6.80 -15.26 -1.18
C PHE A 24 -7.65 -14.37 -0.28
N LYS A 25 -7.05 -13.32 0.27
CA LYS A 25 -7.78 -12.22 0.90
C LYS A 25 -7.65 -10.99 0.02
N VAL A 26 -8.76 -10.31 -0.20
CA VAL A 26 -8.79 -9.05 -0.96
C VAL A 26 -9.17 -7.92 -0.01
N SER A 27 -8.41 -6.83 -0.04
CA SER A 27 -8.68 -5.64 0.76
C SER A 27 -8.23 -4.37 0.05
N ILE A 28 -8.69 -3.21 0.51
CA ILE A 28 -8.14 -1.92 0.10
C ILE A 28 -6.98 -1.61 1.04
N ASP A 29 -5.77 -1.52 0.54
CA ASP A 29 -4.56 -1.28 1.34
C ASP A 29 -4.20 0.20 1.46
N ARG A 30 -4.66 1.02 0.51
CA ARG A 30 -4.45 2.47 0.58
C ARG A 30 -5.52 3.21 -0.19
N ILE A 31 -5.94 4.32 0.37
CA ILE A 31 -6.74 5.33 -0.30
C ILE A 31 -5.98 6.65 -0.25
N THR A 32 -5.94 7.36 -1.37
CA THR A 32 -5.52 8.77 -1.42
C THR A 32 -6.71 9.62 -1.84
N ILE A 33 -7.02 10.63 -1.02
CA ILE A 33 -8.01 11.67 -1.31
C ILE A 33 -7.28 12.98 -1.60
N ILE A 34 -7.76 13.71 -2.61
CA ILE A 34 -7.44 15.12 -2.79
C ILE A 34 -8.72 15.94 -2.65
N ALA A 35 -8.62 17.09 -1.99
CA ALA A 35 -9.73 18.01 -1.79
C ALA A 35 -9.26 19.46 -1.86
N ASP A 36 -10.23 20.37 -2.05
CA ASP A 36 -9.97 21.81 -1.99
C ASP A 36 -9.68 22.23 -0.55
N TYR A 37 -8.56 22.92 -0.36
CA TYR A 37 -8.14 23.39 0.95
C TYR A 37 -7.14 24.52 0.82
N LEU A 38 -7.51 25.74 1.23
CA LEU A 38 -6.65 26.91 1.11
C LEU A 38 -5.31 26.70 1.84
N THR A 39 -4.20 26.83 1.12
CA THR A 39 -2.86 26.55 1.68
C THR A 39 -2.55 27.48 2.86
N GLN A 40 -2.94 28.75 2.79
CA GLN A 40 -2.80 29.70 3.90
C GLN A 40 -3.62 29.30 5.14
N LYS A 41 -4.75 28.60 4.95
CA LYS A 41 -5.52 28.04 6.06
C LYS A 41 -4.84 26.80 6.64
N PHE A 42 -4.08 26.04 5.85
CA PHE A 42 -3.38 24.85 6.31
C PHE A 42 -2.32 25.16 7.36
N ASP A 43 -1.40 26.09 7.08
CA ASP A 43 -0.35 26.44 8.05
C ASP A 43 -0.93 27.01 9.35
N ARG A 44 -2.02 27.78 9.25
CA ARG A 44 -2.70 28.35 10.41
C ARG A 44 -3.45 27.29 11.22
N ILE A 45 -4.31 26.49 10.59
CA ILE A 45 -5.09 25.44 11.25
C ILE A 45 -4.19 24.33 11.79
N ALA A 46 -3.10 24.03 11.08
CA ALA A 46 -2.07 23.12 11.53
C ALA A 46 -1.54 23.54 12.91
N ARG A 47 -1.08 24.80 13.03
CA ARG A 47 -0.53 25.34 14.28
C ARG A 47 -1.58 25.51 15.36
N ASP A 48 -2.75 26.06 15.01
CA ASP A 48 -3.75 26.49 15.99
C ASP A 48 -4.67 25.36 16.45
N THR A 49 -4.81 24.29 15.67
CA THR A 49 -5.79 23.22 15.91
C THR A 49 -5.15 21.85 15.85
N PHE A 50 -4.48 21.49 14.74
CA PHE A 50 -4.02 20.11 14.56
C PHE A 50 -2.95 19.72 15.58
N LEU A 51 -1.94 20.57 15.78
CA LEU A 51 -0.86 20.29 16.73
C LEU A 51 -1.29 20.31 18.20
N LYS A 52 -2.53 20.71 18.50
CA LYS A 52 -3.10 20.56 19.85
C LYS A 52 -3.72 19.18 20.08
N LEU A 53 -3.94 18.42 19.01
CA LEU A 53 -4.47 17.07 19.09
C LEU A 53 -3.32 16.09 19.42
N PRO A 54 -3.47 15.22 20.42
CA PRO A 54 -2.38 14.36 20.90
C PRO A 54 -1.95 13.32 19.86
N PHE A 55 -2.82 13.03 18.89
CA PHE A 55 -2.62 12.04 17.83
C PHE A 55 -2.14 12.65 16.50
N ILE A 56 -1.71 13.93 16.49
CA ILE A 56 -1.12 14.55 15.30
C ILE A 56 0.34 14.88 15.55
N VAL A 57 1.20 14.44 14.63
CA VAL A 57 2.66 14.63 14.70
C VAL A 57 3.17 15.23 13.40
N GLU A 58 4.05 16.23 13.48
CA GLU A 58 4.72 16.80 12.31
C GLU A 58 5.58 15.75 11.61
N SER A 59 5.53 15.71 10.27
CA SER A 59 6.36 14.79 9.49
C SER A 59 6.62 15.29 8.07
N GLY A 60 7.87 15.67 7.80
CA GLY A 60 8.29 16.14 6.48
C GLY A 60 7.56 17.42 6.07
N ASP A 61 6.82 17.38 4.97
CA ASP A 61 6.01 18.50 4.47
C ASP A 61 4.53 18.43 4.87
N GLY A 62 4.21 17.67 5.93
CA GLY A 62 2.85 17.48 6.41
C GLY A 62 2.78 16.91 7.82
N PHE A 63 1.72 16.15 8.09
CA PHE A 63 1.39 15.59 9.39
C PHE A 63 1.07 14.11 9.29
N LYS A 64 1.47 13.36 10.32
CA LYS A 64 0.99 12.01 10.58
C LYS A 64 -0.14 12.06 11.59
N VAL A 65 -1.20 11.34 11.30
CA VAL A 65 -2.24 11.00 12.26
C VAL A 65 -1.90 9.62 12.81
N ILE A 66 -1.78 9.50 14.12
CA ILE A 66 -1.31 8.29 14.80
C ILE A 66 -2.36 7.77 15.78
N ASP A 67 -2.41 6.46 15.95
CA ASP A 67 -3.24 5.86 16.98
C ASP A 67 -2.42 5.73 18.28
N ASN A 68 -2.78 6.53 19.28
CA ASN A 68 -2.15 6.49 20.59
C ASN A 68 -2.87 5.53 21.56
N SER A 69 -3.96 4.87 21.13
CA SER A 69 -4.74 4.00 22.02
C SER A 69 -4.02 2.70 22.36
N THR A 70 -3.06 2.28 21.54
CA THR A 70 -2.14 1.17 21.83
C THR A 70 -1.03 1.62 22.79
N GLU A 71 -1.42 1.92 24.04
CA GLU A 71 -0.48 1.96 25.14
C GLU A 71 -0.07 0.53 25.53
N LEU A 72 1.25 0.27 25.49
CA LEU A 72 1.95 -0.74 26.31
C LEU A 72 1.65 -2.22 26.05
N VAL A 73 2.13 -2.75 24.93
CA VAL A 73 2.55 -4.17 24.89
C VAL A 73 3.91 -4.25 24.19
N ASN A 74 4.96 -3.82 24.88
CA ASN A 74 6.33 -4.33 24.75
C ASN A 74 7.20 -3.62 25.80
N GLU A 75 7.61 -4.34 26.84
CA GLU A 75 8.79 -3.97 27.62
C GLU A 75 10.02 -4.03 26.69
N GLY A 76 10.36 -2.88 26.09
CA GLY A 76 11.51 -2.74 25.20
C GLY A 76 11.31 -1.65 24.16
N ASP A 77 11.64 -0.40 24.51
CA ASP A 77 12.02 0.77 23.71
C ASP A 77 11.35 1.12 22.35
N ASN A 78 10.36 0.38 21.86
CA ASN A 78 9.63 0.73 20.64
C ASN A 78 8.12 0.70 20.93
N GLN A 79 7.57 1.86 21.30
CA GLN A 79 6.14 2.11 21.14
C GLN A 79 5.79 1.89 19.66
N LEU A 80 5.05 0.83 19.37
CA LEU A 80 4.47 0.61 18.05
C LEU A 80 3.29 1.57 17.90
N VAL A 81 3.60 2.82 17.60
CA VAL A 81 2.61 3.83 17.24
C VAL A 81 2.14 3.54 15.82
N GLU A 82 0.88 3.15 15.67
CA GLU A 82 0.30 2.85 14.37
C GLU A 82 -0.05 4.15 13.64
N GLN A 83 0.38 4.29 12.38
CA GLN A 83 0.04 5.44 11.56
C GLN A 83 -1.33 5.22 10.90
N VAL A 84 -2.29 6.07 11.27
CA VAL A 84 -3.65 6.10 10.71
C VAL A 84 -3.66 6.75 9.33
N ALA A 85 -3.01 7.91 9.20
CA ALA A 85 -2.97 8.67 7.97
C ALA A 85 -1.74 9.57 7.83
N TYR A 86 -1.50 10.02 6.61
CA TYR A 86 -0.59 11.10 6.28
C TYR A 86 -1.35 12.21 5.56
N ILE A 87 -1.17 13.45 6.00
CA ILE A 87 -1.84 14.63 5.47
C ILE A 87 -0.79 15.64 5.03
N ASN A 88 -0.81 16.09 3.78
CA ASN A 88 0.09 17.14 3.32
C ASN A 88 -0.55 18.06 2.26
N VAL A 89 0.11 19.19 2.00
CA VAL A 89 -0.21 20.05 0.85
C VAL A 89 0.69 19.64 -0.32
N PRO A 90 0.13 19.17 -1.45
CA PRO A 90 0.96 18.77 -2.57
C PRO A 90 1.77 19.94 -3.13
N ARG A 91 3.07 19.74 -3.32
CA ARG A 91 4.00 20.80 -3.77
C ARG A 91 3.62 21.51 -5.07
N PHE A 92 2.92 20.82 -5.97
CA PHE A 92 2.55 21.34 -7.30
C PHE A 92 1.05 21.61 -7.45
N GLN A 93 0.28 21.52 -6.36
CA GLN A 93 -1.16 21.80 -6.37
C GLN A 93 -1.49 22.74 -5.20
N GLU A 94 -1.37 24.05 -5.45
CA GLU A 94 -1.80 25.06 -4.49
C GLU A 94 -3.28 24.91 -4.15
N ASN A 95 -3.65 25.28 -2.93
CA ASN A 95 -5.02 25.20 -2.42
C ASN A 95 -5.65 23.80 -2.49
N LYS A 96 -4.81 22.76 -2.42
CA LYS A 96 -5.22 21.37 -2.27
C LYS A 96 -4.65 20.77 -1.00
N ILE A 97 -5.38 19.82 -0.44
CA ILE A 97 -4.89 18.91 0.59
C ILE A 97 -4.90 17.49 0.05
N ARG A 98 -3.88 16.71 0.42
CA ARG A 98 -3.76 15.30 0.10
C ARG A 98 -3.74 14.50 1.38
N ILE A 99 -4.54 13.45 1.41
CA ILE A 99 -4.71 12.56 2.57
C ILE A 99 -4.49 11.14 2.09
N ASP A 100 -3.50 10.45 2.65
CA ASP A 100 -3.26 9.02 2.46
C ASP A 100 -3.63 8.26 3.74
N PHE A 101 -4.42 7.21 3.62
CA PHE A 101 -4.74 6.33 4.74
C PHE A 101 -5.02 4.90 4.28
N ASN A 102 -4.91 3.93 5.19
CA ASN A 102 -5.36 2.56 4.96
C ASN A 102 -6.70 2.37 5.70
N PRO A 103 -7.81 2.09 5.00
CA PRO A 103 -9.12 1.99 5.63
C PRO A 103 -9.27 0.77 6.57
N ASN A 104 -8.33 -0.18 6.58
CA ASN A 104 -8.39 -1.32 7.49
C ASN A 104 -7.64 -1.10 8.82
N HIS A 105 -7.02 0.06 9.01
CA HIS A 105 -6.10 0.31 10.14
C HIS A 105 -6.61 1.47 11.00
N SER A 106 -6.85 1.22 12.29
CA SER A 106 -7.18 2.23 13.30
C SER A 106 -8.31 3.22 12.96
N MET A 107 -9.30 2.83 12.14
CA MET A 107 -10.43 3.71 11.79
C MET A 107 -11.43 3.90 12.95
N ASP A 108 -11.51 2.95 13.87
CA ASP A 108 -12.40 3.01 15.03
C ASP A 108 -11.80 3.77 16.23
N SER A 109 -10.51 4.12 16.16
CA SER A 109 -9.83 4.90 17.20
C SER A 109 -10.32 6.36 17.21
N GLU A 110 -9.93 7.11 18.24
CA GLU A 110 -10.20 8.55 18.29
C GLU A 110 -9.61 9.27 17.07
N ALA A 111 -8.37 8.93 16.72
CA ALA A 111 -7.65 9.49 15.58
C ALA A 111 -8.31 9.12 14.24
N GLY A 112 -8.78 7.88 14.10
CA GLY A 112 -9.52 7.40 12.93
C GLY A 112 -10.86 8.10 12.73
N LYS A 113 -11.66 8.22 13.81
CA LYS A 113 -12.94 8.94 13.77
C LYS A 113 -12.74 10.42 13.44
N TRP A 114 -11.76 11.06 14.08
CA TRP A 114 -11.39 12.45 13.76
C TRP A 114 -11.00 12.61 12.28
N LEU A 115 -10.21 11.68 11.73
CA LEU A 115 -9.82 11.71 10.33
C LEU A 115 -11.03 11.61 9.40
N LEU A 116 -11.97 10.70 9.69
CA LEU A 116 -13.19 10.53 8.90
C LEU A 116 -14.07 11.78 8.93
N ASP A 117 -14.23 12.39 10.11
CA ASP A 117 -14.95 13.66 10.26
C ASP A 117 -14.24 14.80 9.53
N PHE A 118 -12.91 14.87 9.61
CA PHE A 118 -12.12 15.84 8.88
C PHE A 118 -12.34 15.71 7.37
N ILE A 119 -12.24 14.49 6.83
CA ILE A 119 -12.50 14.19 5.41
C ILE A 119 -13.95 14.53 5.03
N ALA A 120 -14.93 14.23 5.88
CA ALA A 120 -16.34 14.50 5.61
C ALA A 120 -16.58 16.01 5.36
N ASN A 121 -15.91 16.86 6.13
CA ASN A 121 -16.01 18.32 6.05
C ASN A 121 -15.22 18.97 4.89
N LEU A 122 -14.45 18.19 4.12
CA LEU A 122 -13.73 18.72 2.96
C LEU A 122 -14.66 18.92 1.74
N GLU A 123 -14.48 20.07 1.09
CA GLU A 123 -15.14 20.43 -0.18
C GLU A 123 -14.41 19.81 -1.38
N SER A 124 -15.16 19.53 -2.45
CA SER A 124 -14.62 19.03 -3.73
C SER A 124 -13.69 17.79 -3.63
N LYS A 125 -13.89 16.95 -2.61
CA LYS A 125 -13.07 15.75 -2.36
C LYS A 125 -13.30 14.66 -3.41
N HIS A 126 -12.23 14.04 -3.86
CA HIS A 126 -12.27 12.91 -4.79
C HIS A 126 -11.09 11.95 -4.55
N PHE A 127 -11.27 10.68 -4.91
CA PHE A 127 -10.22 9.68 -4.83
C PHE A 127 -9.25 9.82 -5.99
N THR A 128 -7.96 9.93 -5.69
CA THR A 128 -6.89 9.98 -6.70
C THR A 128 -6.04 8.72 -6.70
N ARG A 129 -6.15 7.90 -5.65
CA ARG A 129 -5.49 6.61 -5.56
C ARG A 129 -6.34 5.63 -4.75
N CYS A 130 -6.44 4.40 -5.25
CA CYS A 130 -6.86 3.24 -4.49
C CYS A 130 -5.88 2.10 -4.79
N ASP A 131 -5.27 1.53 -3.77
CA ASP A 131 -4.44 0.34 -3.88
C ASP A 131 -5.25 -0.86 -3.38
N ILE A 132 -5.56 -1.80 -4.28
CA ILE A 132 -6.26 -3.05 -3.93
C ILE A 132 -5.23 -4.13 -3.70
N ALA A 133 -5.20 -4.69 -2.50
CA ALA A 133 -4.34 -5.78 -2.06
C ALA A 133 -4.98 -7.14 -2.29
N PHE A 134 -4.27 -8.05 -2.94
CA PHE A 134 -4.56 -9.49 -2.95
C PHE A 134 -3.47 -10.21 -2.17
N ASP A 135 -3.76 -10.59 -0.93
CA ASP A 135 -2.90 -11.41 -0.08
C ASP A 135 -3.08 -12.88 -0.46
N ILE A 136 -2.03 -13.48 -1.03
CA ILE A 136 -2.01 -14.88 -1.50
C ILE A 136 -1.32 -15.76 -0.45
N PHE A 137 -2.06 -16.71 0.13
CA PHE A 137 -1.54 -17.63 1.14
C PHE A 137 -1.29 -19.03 0.57
N ASN A 138 -0.26 -19.69 1.08
CA ASN A 138 0.05 -21.11 0.80
C ASN A 138 0.16 -21.44 -0.70
N TYR A 139 0.66 -20.50 -1.50
CA TYR A 139 0.85 -20.70 -2.94
C TYR A 139 2.27 -20.34 -3.36
N GLU A 140 3.16 -21.33 -3.31
CA GLU A 140 4.59 -21.14 -3.57
C GLU A 140 4.88 -20.69 -5.02
N ASP A 141 4.04 -21.13 -5.96
CA ASP A 141 4.19 -20.80 -7.37
C ASP A 141 3.76 -19.36 -7.69
N ALA A 142 3.12 -18.65 -6.76
CA ALA A 142 2.71 -17.26 -6.95
C ALA A 142 3.86 -16.41 -7.49
N LYS A 143 5.08 -16.53 -6.94
CA LYS A 143 6.29 -15.81 -7.39
C LYS A 143 6.67 -15.99 -8.85
N ASN A 144 6.23 -17.09 -9.47
CA ASN A 144 6.55 -17.42 -10.84
C ASN A 144 5.62 -16.71 -11.83
N TYR A 145 4.47 -16.19 -11.36
CA TYR A 145 3.55 -15.43 -12.19
C TYR A 145 4.11 -14.06 -12.51
N ARG A 146 3.91 -13.64 -13.75
CA ARG A 146 4.21 -12.29 -14.21
C ARG A 146 2.96 -11.70 -14.82
N VAL A 147 2.70 -10.44 -14.51
CA VAL A 147 1.70 -9.70 -15.27
C VAL A 147 2.31 -9.33 -16.62
N TRP A 148 1.74 -9.88 -17.67
CA TRP A 148 2.09 -9.48 -19.03
C TRP A 148 1.13 -8.41 -19.52
N ASN A 149 1.65 -7.24 -19.87
CA ASN A 149 0.93 -6.23 -20.61
C ASN A 149 1.86 -5.61 -21.65
N PHE A 150 1.38 -5.48 -22.89
CA PHE A 150 2.19 -5.01 -23.99
C PHE A 150 2.61 -3.54 -23.77
N GLY A 151 3.90 -3.25 -23.97
CA GLY A 151 4.43 -1.88 -23.83
C GLY A 151 4.56 -1.35 -22.40
N GLN A 152 4.34 -2.17 -21.37
CA GLN A 152 4.55 -1.75 -19.98
C GLN A 152 5.97 -2.05 -19.49
N SER A 153 6.55 -1.10 -18.74
CA SER A 153 7.82 -1.28 -18.06
C SER A 153 7.72 -2.33 -16.94
N GLN A 154 8.81 -3.04 -16.69
CA GLN A 154 8.93 -3.99 -15.58
C GLN A 154 10.21 -3.72 -14.79
N ASN A 155 10.09 -3.52 -13.49
CA ASN A 155 11.23 -3.42 -12.57
C ASN A 155 11.23 -4.63 -11.64
N LEU A 156 12.32 -5.40 -11.66
CA LEU A 156 12.45 -6.65 -10.90
C LEU A 156 13.60 -6.52 -9.91
N TYR A 157 13.32 -6.83 -8.65
CA TYR A 157 14.26 -6.79 -7.55
C TYR A 157 14.47 -8.23 -7.06
N PHE A 158 15.74 -8.65 -7.04
CA PHE A 158 16.15 -10.00 -6.68
C PHE A 158 17.00 -9.98 -5.41
N ASP A 159 16.89 -11.05 -4.62
CA ASP A 159 17.74 -11.27 -3.46
C ASP A 159 19.19 -11.63 -3.89
N ARG A 160 20.06 -11.82 -2.89
CA ARG A 160 21.46 -12.25 -3.10
C ARG A 160 21.58 -13.63 -3.76
N ASN A 161 20.53 -14.46 -3.71
CA ASN A 161 20.46 -15.78 -4.32
C ASN A 161 19.74 -15.77 -5.68
N LEU A 162 19.50 -14.60 -6.28
CA LEU A 162 18.81 -14.40 -7.55
C LEU A 162 17.33 -14.85 -7.55
N ARG A 163 16.69 -14.86 -6.38
CA ARG A 163 15.25 -15.11 -6.23
C ARG A 163 14.50 -13.80 -6.30
N LEU A 164 13.40 -13.76 -7.06
CA LEU A 164 12.56 -12.57 -7.20
C LEU A 164 11.90 -12.24 -5.86
N GLU A 165 12.19 -11.06 -5.31
CA GLU A 165 11.58 -10.56 -4.07
C GLU A 165 10.43 -9.60 -4.34
N THR A 166 10.62 -8.70 -5.29
CA THR A 166 9.63 -7.68 -5.66
C THR A 166 9.66 -7.43 -7.16
N ALA A 167 8.47 -7.32 -7.76
CA ALA A 167 8.26 -6.93 -9.14
C ALA A 167 7.26 -5.77 -9.19
N TYR A 168 7.59 -4.76 -9.99
CA TYR A 168 6.67 -3.68 -10.37
C TYR A 168 6.40 -3.78 -11.86
N PHE A 169 5.13 -3.72 -12.23
CA PHE A 169 4.65 -3.69 -13.60
C PHE A 169 3.96 -2.33 -13.82
N GLY A 170 4.51 -1.51 -14.71
CA GLY A 170 4.10 -0.13 -14.93
C GLY A 170 4.84 0.90 -14.04
N ALA A 171 4.88 2.15 -14.49
CA ALA A 171 5.52 3.25 -13.77
C ALA A 171 4.71 3.69 -12.53
N PRO A 172 5.35 4.16 -11.43
CA PRO A 172 4.63 4.64 -10.25
C PRO A 172 3.67 5.81 -10.51
N SER A 173 4.00 6.63 -11.51
CA SER A 173 3.19 7.76 -11.98
C SER A 173 2.01 7.34 -12.87
N SER A 174 1.98 6.10 -13.35
CA SER A 174 0.90 5.64 -14.22
C SER A 174 -0.43 5.49 -13.46
N LYS A 175 -1.54 5.50 -14.23
CA LYS A 175 -2.89 5.26 -13.71
C LYS A 175 -3.07 3.88 -13.11
N LYS A 176 -2.32 2.90 -13.62
CA LYS A 176 -2.32 1.50 -13.20
C LYS A 176 -0.92 0.97 -13.06
N GLN A 177 -0.53 0.70 -11.83
CA GLN A 177 0.70 -0.03 -11.50
C GLN A 177 0.31 -1.27 -10.73
N ILE A 178 1.01 -2.37 -11.03
CA ILE A 178 0.90 -3.60 -10.26
C ILE A 178 2.21 -3.86 -9.54
N ARG A 179 2.14 -4.03 -8.22
CA ARG A 179 3.27 -4.52 -7.43
C ARG A 179 3.00 -5.95 -7.01
N MET A 180 4.01 -6.79 -7.09
CA MET A 180 3.99 -8.16 -6.60
C MET A 180 5.24 -8.39 -5.78
N TYR A 181 5.09 -8.80 -4.53
CA TYR A 181 6.24 -8.98 -3.65
C TYR A 181 5.95 -10.00 -2.56
N ASN A 182 7.02 -10.54 -1.99
CA ASN A 182 6.93 -11.40 -0.81
C ASN A 182 6.75 -10.53 0.44
N LYS A 183 5.51 -10.42 0.91
CA LYS A 183 5.13 -9.56 2.05
C LYS A 183 5.80 -10.00 3.36
N LEU A 184 6.23 -11.25 3.45
CA LEU A 184 6.96 -11.73 4.61
C LEU A 184 8.31 -11.10 4.83
N ILE A 185 9.09 -11.00 3.76
CA ILE A 185 10.44 -10.45 3.83
C ILE A 185 10.34 -8.97 4.18
N GLU A 186 9.30 -8.28 3.69
CA GLU A 186 9.05 -6.87 4.00
C GLU A 186 8.56 -6.66 5.45
N GLN A 187 7.73 -7.56 5.98
CA GLN A 187 7.16 -7.46 7.34
C GLN A 187 7.99 -8.15 8.44
N LYS A 188 9.01 -8.94 8.08
CA LYS A 188 9.77 -9.82 8.99
C LYS A 188 8.90 -10.85 9.75
N GLU A 189 7.86 -11.37 9.10
CA GLU A 189 6.94 -12.37 9.67
C GLU A 189 7.11 -13.78 9.01
N ASP A 190 6.37 -14.80 9.51
CA ASP A 190 6.54 -16.23 9.15
C ASP A 190 5.47 -16.84 8.19
N ILE A 191 4.35 -16.19 7.89
CA ILE A 191 3.27 -16.68 6.99
C ILE A 191 3.42 -16.27 5.50
N ARG A 192 3.66 -17.21 4.58
CA ARG A 192 3.90 -16.93 3.13
C ARG A 192 2.76 -16.14 2.48
N MET A 193 3.08 -14.91 2.07
CA MET A 193 2.14 -13.91 1.55
C MET A 193 2.74 -13.24 0.30
N TYR A 194 2.04 -13.32 -0.83
CA TYR A 194 2.31 -12.42 -1.96
C TYR A 194 1.23 -11.36 -2.01
N LEU A 195 1.61 -10.10 -2.13
CA LEU A 195 0.65 -9.01 -2.30
C LEU A 195 0.66 -8.49 -3.72
N LEU A 196 -0.46 -8.65 -4.42
CA LEU A 196 -0.73 -7.91 -5.66
C LEU A 196 -1.37 -6.59 -5.27
N THR A 197 -0.73 -5.45 -5.53
CA THR A 197 -1.39 -4.14 -5.39
C THR A 197 -1.71 -3.55 -6.74
N SER A 198 -2.98 -3.24 -7.00
CA SER A 198 -3.38 -2.46 -8.18
C SER A 198 -3.64 -1.02 -7.75
N LYS A 199 -2.78 -0.10 -8.16
CA LYS A 199 -3.05 1.34 -8.10
C LYS A 199 -4.11 1.69 -9.13
N ILE A 200 -5.16 2.40 -8.74
CA ILE A 200 -6.14 3.03 -9.65
C ILE A 200 -6.25 4.51 -9.28
N GLY A 201 -5.98 5.39 -10.24
CA GLY A 201 -6.16 6.84 -10.07
C GLY A 201 -7.00 7.45 -11.20
N GLY A 202 -7.88 8.37 -10.83
CA GLY A 202 -8.52 9.32 -11.75
C GLY A 202 -7.67 10.57 -11.88
N ASP A 203 -7.64 11.16 -13.09
CA ASP A 203 -7.08 12.49 -13.31
C ASP A 203 -8.01 13.57 -12.76
#